data_AF-A0A0F9C9U0-F1
#
_entry.id   AF-A0A0F9C9U0-F1
#
_cell.length_a   1.000
_cell.length_b   1.000
_cell.length_c   1.000
_cell.angle_alpha   90.00
_cell.angle_beta   90.00
_cell.angle_gamma   90.00
#
_symmetry.space_group_name_H-M   'P 1'
#
loop_
_entity.id
_entity.type
_entity.pdbx_description
1 polymer ?
#
loop_
_entity_poly.entity_id
_entity_poly.type
_entity_poly.pdbx_seq_one_letter_code
_entity_poly.pdbx_strand_id
1 'polypeptide(L)'
;LQESIEPDLPEVFVDSDKAVRVIINIVVNAIKFSPKGGEVTLWAKLQEGGDVQIGVTDHGRGMSREEIEVIFNRFTQTGDQAQSAKGLGLGLCIVKELVGLNLGELQVASEPGQGSTFSFTVPTAEPNVILERYFSQLSKVIGPQDCVVALRVSTEDPSGGCEEVYPFLTGICYPTDLVLASDDGSSLLAIGLTSEPNCWMRRLRSTWAGMVPDNPNERQCEIRIEHVGSWFYRQERDSVVSFLIGLLHGSASYAGKNSDHR
;
A
#
# COMPACT_ATOMS: atom_id res chain seq x y z
N LEU A 1 -2.18 -25.91 9.56
CA LEU A 1 -2.73 -24.64 9.09
C LEU A 1 -4.15 -24.92 8.65
N GLN A 2 -5.12 -24.22 9.24
CA GLN A 2 -6.51 -24.21 8.79
C GLN A 2 -6.82 -22.87 8.15
N GLU A 3 -7.84 -22.83 7.30
CA GLU A 3 -8.29 -21.63 6.61
C GLU A 3 -9.77 -21.37 6.94
N SER A 4 -10.10 -20.12 7.25
CA SER A 4 -11.47 -19.66 7.52
C SER A 4 -11.69 -18.32 6.83
N ILE A 5 -12.06 -18.37 5.55
CA ILE A 5 -12.25 -17.19 4.71
C ILE A 5 -13.75 -16.98 4.54
N GLU A 6 -14.25 -15.79 4.89
CA GLU A 6 -15.63 -15.42 4.60
C GLU A 6 -15.90 -15.46 3.08
N PRO A 7 -17.04 -15.99 2.64
CA PRO A 7 -17.41 -15.94 1.24
C PRO A 7 -17.69 -14.50 0.81
N ASP A 8 -17.62 -14.25 -0.50
CA ASP A 8 -18.05 -12.99 -1.14
C ASP A 8 -17.33 -11.73 -0.63
N LEU A 9 -16.04 -11.85 -0.26
CA LEU A 9 -15.20 -10.69 0.05
C LEU A 9 -14.99 -9.82 -1.21
N PRO A 10 -15.03 -8.49 -1.07
CA PRO A 10 -14.83 -7.57 -2.18
C PRO A 10 -13.39 -7.62 -2.69
N GLU A 11 -13.17 -7.11 -3.91
CA GLU A 11 -11.82 -6.82 -4.40
C GLU A 11 -11.16 -5.76 -3.51
N VAL A 12 -9.85 -5.88 -3.33
CA VAL A 12 -9.05 -5.05 -2.42
C VAL A 12 -7.91 -4.37 -3.16
N PHE A 13 -7.55 -3.17 -2.71
CA PHE A 13 -6.38 -2.47 -3.20
C PHE A 13 -5.14 -2.96 -2.45
N VAL A 14 -4.34 -3.81 -3.11
CA VAL A 14 -3.14 -4.38 -2.51
C VAL A 14 -2.13 -4.79 -3.58
N ASP A 15 -0.85 -4.64 -3.27
CA ASP A 15 0.24 -5.34 -3.96
C ASP A 15 0.25 -6.80 -3.47
N SER A 16 -0.16 -7.72 -4.35
CA SER A 16 -0.37 -9.14 -4.04
C SER A 16 0.91 -9.82 -3.53
N ASP A 17 2.06 -9.52 -4.13
CA ASP A 17 3.35 -10.07 -3.72
C ASP A 17 3.74 -9.60 -2.31
N LYS A 18 3.55 -8.31 -2.02
CA LYS A 18 3.79 -7.76 -0.67
C LYS A 18 2.80 -8.35 0.34
N ALA A 19 1.53 -8.51 -0.01
CA ALA A 19 0.51 -9.11 0.86
C ALA A 19 0.84 -10.58 1.20
N VAL A 20 1.22 -11.38 0.20
CA VAL A 20 1.66 -12.76 0.39
C VAL A 20 2.88 -12.81 1.32
N ARG A 21 3.84 -11.91 1.16
CA ARG A 21 5.00 -11.80 2.08
C ARG A 21 4.56 -11.47 3.51
N VAL A 22 3.59 -10.58 3.70
CA VAL A 22 3.03 -10.28 5.03
C VAL A 22 2.42 -11.54 5.65
N ILE A 23 1.54 -12.22 4.92
CA ILE A 23 0.84 -13.43 5.39
C ILE A 23 1.86 -14.52 5.75
N ILE A 24 2.85 -14.79 4.89
CA ILE A 24 3.90 -15.78 5.14
C ILE A 24 4.68 -15.45 6.42
N ASN A 25 5.09 -14.19 6.61
CA ASN A 25 5.83 -13.81 7.82
C ASN A 25 5.02 -14.06 9.10
N ILE A 26 3.72 -13.72 9.07
CA ILE A 26 2.84 -13.93 10.20
C ILE A 26 2.61 -15.43 10.44
N VAL A 27 2.28 -16.21 9.40
CA VAL A 27 2.05 -17.66 9.50
C VAL A 27 3.28 -18.40 10.00
N VAL A 28 4.47 -18.06 9.50
CA VAL A 28 5.73 -18.67 9.94
C VAL A 28 5.97 -18.39 11.43
N ASN A 29 5.68 -17.17 11.90
CA ASN A 29 5.77 -16.85 13.32
C ASN A 29 4.76 -17.65 14.16
N ALA A 30 3.50 -17.71 13.72
CA ALA A 30 2.46 -18.50 14.39
C ALA A 30 2.85 -19.97 14.54
N ILE A 31 3.35 -20.60 13.47
CA ILE A 31 3.82 -22.00 13.50
C ILE A 31 5.03 -22.16 14.42
N LYS A 32 5.97 -21.21 14.37
CA LYS A 32 7.21 -21.23 15.15
C LYS A 32 6.97 -21.15 16.66
N PHE A 33 5.98 -20.35 17.09
CA PHE A 33 5.68 -20.10 18.50
C PHE A 33 4.51 -20.94 19.04
N SER A 34 3.86 -21.72 18.18
CA SER A 34 2.86 -22.71 18.58
C SER A 34 3.50 -24.00 19.12
N PRO A 35 2.86 -24.69 20.07
CA PRO A 35 3.27 -26.04 20.47
C PRO A 35 3.18 -27.01 19.28
N LYS A 36 3.94 -28.12 19.33
CA LYS A 36 3.87 -29.16 18.29
C LYS A 36 2.45 -29.70 18.18
N GLY A 37 1.91 -29.71 16.96
CA GLY A 37 0.52 -30.12 16.69
C GLY A 37 -0.53 -29.07 17.06
N GLY A 38 -0.11 -27.88 17.51
CA GLY A 38 -1.00 -26.74 17.75
C GLY A 38 -1.65 -26.25 16.45
N GLU A 39 -2.89 -25.78 16.59
CA GLU A 39 -3.64 -25.23 15.47
C GLU A 39 -3.25 -23.78 15.20
N VAL A 40 -3.02 -23.48 13.92
CA VAL A 40 -2.84 -22.13 13.39
C VAL A 40 -3.89 -21.94 12.31
N THR A 41 -4.64 -20.84 12.39
CA THR A 41 -5.78 -20.55 11.51
C THR A 41 -5.54 -19.24 10.78
N LEU A 42 -5.49 -19.30 9.45
CA LEU A 42 -5.50 -18.14 8.56
C LEU A 42 -6.97 -17.80 8.26
N TRP A 43 -7.36 -16.54 8.44
CA TRP A 43 -8.73 -16.10 8.22
C TRP A 43 -8.78 -14.76 7.52
N ALA A 44 -9.91 -14.50 6.85
CA ALA A 44 -10.22 -13.21 6.25
C ALA A 44 -11.70 -12.91 6.39
N LYS A 45 -12.03 -11.65 6.71
CA LYS A 45 -13.42 -11.19 6.92
C LYS A 45 -13.62 -9.74 6.53
N LEU A 46 -14.85 -9.37 6.19
CA LEU A 46 -15.25 -7.99 5.96
C LEU A 46 -15.53 -7.30 7.30
N GLN A 47 -14.93 -6.14 7.54
CA GLN A 47 -15.22 -5.31 8.71
C GLN A 47 -16.42 -4.40 8.44
N GLU A 48 -17.09 -3.97 9.51
CA GLU A 48 -18.19 -2.99 9.43
C GLU A 48 -17.78 -1.67 8.74
N GLY A 49 -16.49 -1.31 8.79
CA GLY A 49 -15.91 -0.14 8.14
C GLY A 49 -15.65 -0.29 6.63
N GLY A 50 -15.97 -1.44 6.03
CA GLY A 50 -15.74 -1.76 4.61
C GLY A 50 -14.41 -2.43 4.31
N ASP A 51 -13.46 -2.39 5.24
CA ASP A 51 -12.14 -3.01 5.04
C ASP A 51 -12.19 -4.54 5.07
N VAL A 52 -11.34 -5.18 4.28
CA VAL A 52 -11.06 -6.61 4.46
C VAL A 52 -9.95 -6.75 5.50
N GLN A 53 -10.24 -7.48 6.58
CA GLN A 53 -9.26 -7.83 7.60
C GLN A 53 -8.78 -9.27 7.37
N ILE A 54 -7.46 -9.42 7.25
CA ILE A 54 -6.79 -10.72 7.11
C ILE A 54 -6.02 -10.96 8.40
N GLY A 55 -6.12 -12.17 8.97
CA GLY A 55 -5.42 -12.48 10.20
C GLY A 55 -5.00 -13.92 10.35
N VAL A 56 -4.09 -14.14 11.28
CA VAL A 56 -3.58 -15.44 11.64
C VAL A 56 -3.68 -15.56 13.16
N THR A 57 -4.39 -16.59 13.60
CA THR A 57 -4.55 -16.92 15.01
C THR A 57 -3.79 -18.20 15.34
N ASP A 58 -3.04 -18.17 16.43
CA ASP A 58 -2.27 -19.29 16.96
C ASP A 58 -2.56 -19.50 18.45
N HIS A 59 -2.19 -20.68 18.94
CA HIS A 59 -2.37 -21.10 20.34
C HIS A 59 -1.02 -21.28 21.04
N GLY A 60 -0.06 -20.43 20.70
CA GLY A 60 1.29 -20.41 21.25
C GLY A 60 1.36 -19.86 22.68
N ARG A 61 2.58 -19.52 23.10
CA ARG A 61 2.82 -18.98 24.45
C ARG A 61 2.13 -17.63 24.74
N GLY A 62 1.66 -16.94 23.70
CA GLY A 62 1.21 -15.56 23.79
C GLY A 62 2.30 -14.58 24.23
N MET A 63 1.94 -13.31 24.31
CA MET A 63 2.86 -12.21 24.60
C MET A 63 2.34 -11.33 25.74
N SER A 64 3.26 -10.81 26.55
CA SER A 64 2.93 -9.74 27.50
C SER A 64 2.73 -8.41 26.77
N ARG A 65 2.14 -7.43 27.47
CA ARG A 65 1.96 -6.08 26.92
C ARG A 65 3.29 -5.43 26.54
N GLU A 66 4.30 -5.60 27.38
CA GLU A 66 5.64 -5.07 27.17
C GLU A 66 6.29 -5.69 25.93
N GLU A 67 6.05 -6.99 25.67
CA GLU A 67 6.51 -7.64 24.45
C GLU A 67 5.82 -7.05 23.21
N ILE A 68 4.50 -6.87 23.24
CA ILE A 68 3.71 -6.30 22.13
C ILE A 68 4.20 -4.89 21.76
N GLU A 69 4.63 -4.08 22.73
CA GLU A 69 5.14 -2.73 22.47
C GLU A 69 6.46 -2.72 21.68
N VAL A 70 7.23 -3.81 21.73
CA VAL A 70 8.58 -3.88 21.13
C VAL A 70 8.71 -4.88 19.98
N ILE A 71 7.75 -5.80 19.76
CA ILE A 71 7.84 -6.84 18.71
C ILE A 71 8.01 -6.30 17.28
N PHE A 72 7.64 -5.04 17.03
CA PHE A 72 7.78 -4.39 15.73
C PHE A 72 9.11 -3.65 15.54
N ASN A 73 9.94 -3.60 16.59
CA ASN A 73 11.25 -2.97 16.50
C ASN A 73 12.23 -3.89 15.77
N ARG A 74 13.16 -3.28 15.03
CA ARG A 74 14.19 -4.04 14.31
C ARG A 74 15.10 -4.77 15.29
N PHE A 75 15.44 -6.00 14.95
CA PHE A 75 16.36 -6.86 15.72
C PHE A 75 15.82 -7.28 17.09
N THR A 76 14.54 -7.05 17.37
CA THR A 76 13.94 -7.45 18.64
C THR A 76 13.49 -8.91 18.59
N GLN A 77 13.88 -9.67 19.61
CA GLN A 77 13.35 -11.00 19.92
C GLN A 77 13.00 -11.01 21.41
N THR A 78 11.80 -11.47 21.75
CA THR A 78 11.29 -11.44 23.12
C THR A 78 11.21 -12.85 23.73
N GLY A 79 11.52 -12.94 25.03
CA GLY A 79 11.44 -14.17 25.83
C GLY A 79 12.65 -15.11 25.77
N ASP A 80 12.65 -16.13 26.63
CA ASP A 80 13.75 -17.12 26.78
C ASP A 80 14.03 -17.95 25.52
N GLN A 81 13.06 -18.04 24.60
CA GLN A 81 13.25 -18.69 23.30
C GLN A 81 14.01 -17.83 22.27
N ALA A 82 14.35 -16.57 22.57
CA ALA A 82 15.19 -15.75 21.70
C ALA A 82 16.55 -16.42 21.37
N GLN A 83 17.05 -17.32 22.23
CA GLN A 83 18.28 -18.07 21.94
C GLN A 83 18.09 -19.32 21.07
N SER A 84 16.91 -19.94 21.06
CA SER A 84 16.65 -21.16 20.28
C SER A 84 15.96 -20.88 18.94
N ALA A 85 15.27 -19.75 18.84
CA ALA A 85 14.37 -19.45 17.75
C ALA A 85 15.07 -18.62 16.65
N LYS A 86 15.92 -19.27 15.84
CA LYS A 86 16.65 -18.66 14.69
C LYS A 86 15.78 -17.65 13.91
N GLY A 87 16.22 -16.40 13.88
CA GLY A 87 15.64 -15.30 13.11
C GLY A 87 16.42 -14.01 13.36
N LEU A 88 16.40 -13.06 12.43
CA LEU A 88 17.10 -11.76 12.59
C LEU A 88 16.27 -10.71 13.35
N GLY A 89 15.04 -11.05 13.78
CA GLY A 89 14.11 -10.08 14.41
C GLY A 89 13.64 -8.98 13.44
N LEU A 90 13.60 -9.27 12.13
CA LEU A 90 13.20 -8.30 11.10
C LEU A 90 11.79 -8.54 10.55
N GLY A 91 11.26 -9.76 10.69
CA GLY A 91 10.01 -10.16 10.02
C GLY A 91 8.82 -9.27 10.33
N LEU A 92 8.56 -8.98 11.62
CA LEU A 92 7.40 -8.16 12.01
C LEU A 92 7.58 -6.67 11.72
N CYS A 93 8.82 -6.16 11.72
CA CYS A 93 9.10 -4.79 11.29
C CYS A 93 8.78 -4.61 9.79
N ILE A 94 9.19 -5.58 8.96
CA ILE A 94 8.87 -5.61 7.53
C ILE A 94 7.37 -5.73 7.31
N VAL A 95 6.68 -6.59 8.08
CA VAL A 95 5.21 -6.71 8.02
C VAL A 95 4.54 -5.36 8.24
N LYS A 96 4.94 -4.60 9.27
CA LYS A 96 4.37 -3.27 9.54
C LYS A 96 4.56 -2.30 8.38
N GLU A 97 5.74 -2.30 7.75
CA GLU A 97 6.04 -1.45 6.60
C GLU A 97 5.20 -1.84 5.37
N LEU A 98 5.15 -3.14 5.04
CA LEU A 98 4.40 -3.65 3.90
C LEU A 98 2.88 -3.47 4.04
N VAL A 99 2.34 -3.61 5.25
CA VAL A 99 0.93 -3.29 5.54
C VAL A 99 0.66 -1.81 5.31
N GLY A 100 1.56 -0.93 5.78
CA GLY A 100 1.46 0.51 5.57
C GLY A 100 1.46 0.91 4.09
N LEU A 101 2.35 0.32 3.28
CA LEU A 101 2.40 0.54 1.83
C LEU A 101 1.10 0.18 1.12
N ASN A 102 0.32 -0.75 1.67
CA ASN A 102 -0.98 -1.16 1.15
C ASN A 102 -2.15 -0.41 1.82
N LEU A 103 -1.89 0.76 2.39
CA LEU A 103 -2.87 1.59 3.11
C LEU A 103 -3.56 0.88 4.29
N GLY A 104 -2.97 -0.21 4.75
CA GLY A 104 -3.49 -1.07 5.79
C GLY A 104 -3.11 -0.65 7.20
N GLU A 105 -3.75 -1.27 8.18
CA GLU A 105 -3.39 -1.14 9.59
C GLU A 105 -3.11 -2.52 10.19
N LEU A 106 -2.01 -2.64 10.92
CA LEU A 106 -1.61 -3.87 11.59
C LEU A 106 -2.07 -3.85 13.06
N GLN A 107 -2.64 -4.95 13.51
CA GLN A 107 -3.18 -5.15 14.85
C GLN A 107 -2.66 -6.48 15.43
N VAL A 108 -2.48 -6.51 16.75
CA VAL A 108 -2.09 -7.71 17.50
C VAL A 108 -2.95 -7.82 18.74
N ALA A 109 -3.58 -8.98 18.92
CA ALA A 109 -4.25 -9.37 20.15
C ALA A 109 -3.54 -10.61 20.71
N SER A 110 -3.01 -10.53 21.93
CA SER A 110 -2.34 -11.65 22.56
C SER A 110 -2.34 -11.51 24.07
N GLU A 111 -2.45 -12.64 24.76
CA GLU A 111 -2.30 -12.74 26.21
C GLU A 111 -1.39 -13.92 26.55
N PRO A 112 -0.55 -13.81 27.61
CA PRO A 112 0.30 -14.92 28.03
C PRO A 112 -0.50 -16.19 28.29
N GLY A 113 -0.10 -17.29 27.61
CA GLY A 113 -0.74 -18.60 27.71
C GLY A 113 -1.99 -18.79 26.83
N GLN A 114 -2.48 -17.76 26.15
CA GLN A 114 -3.70 -17.82 25.32
C GLN A 114 -3.42 -17.75 23.81
N GLY A 115 -2.15 -17.73 23.41
CA GLY A 115 -1.75 -17.56 22.02
C GLY A 115 -1.79 -16.11 21.53
N SER A 116 -1.78 -15.95 20.21
CA SER A 116 -1.70 -14.65 19.56
C SER A 116 -2.57 -14.62 18.30
N THR A 117 -3.12 -13.44 18.01
CA THR A 117 -3.74 -13.12 16.73
C THR A 117 -3.05 -11.90 16.16
N PHE A 118 -2.44 -12.06 14.99
CA PHE A 118 -1.90 -10.97 14.19
C PHE A 118 -2.83 -10.75 13.01
N SER A 119 -3.31 -9.53 12.83
CA SER A 119 -4.23 -9.20 11.74
C SER A 119 -3.90 -7.87 11.12
N PHE A 120 -4.14 -7.72 9.83
CA PHE A 120 -4.02 -6.45 9.14
C PHE A 120 -5.24 -6.16 8.27
N THR A 121 -5.53 -4.89 8.05
CA THR A 121 -6.59 -4.47 7.13
C THR A 121 -6.02 -4.09 5.77
N VAL A 122 -6.82 -4.25 4.72
CA VAL A 122 -6.60 -3.67 3.39
C VAL A 122 -7.91 -3.01 2.93
N PRO A 123 -7.85 -1.87 2.23
CA PRO A 123 -9.05 -1.24 1.70
C PRO A 123 -9.66 -2.05 0.57
N THR A 124 -10.96 -1.89 0.36
CA THR A 124 -11.60 -2.29 -0.89
C THR A 124 -10.97 -1.56 -2.07
N ALA A 125 -11.10 -2.13 -3.26
CA ALA A 125 -10.62 -1.55 -4.50
C ALA A 125 -11.43 -0.31 -4.96
N GLU A 126 -12.24 0.29 -4.08
CA GLU A 126 -13.00 1.50 -4.38
C GLU A 126 -12.09 2.74 -4.33
N PRO A 127 -11.99 3.52 -5.43
CA PRO A 127 -11.15 4.72 -5.49
C PRO A 127 -11.32 5.69 -4.32
N ASN A 128 -12.57 5.91 -3.89
CA ASN A 128 -12.90 6.81 -2.78
C ASN A 128 -12.29 6.33 -1.46
N VAL A 129 -12.43 5.03 -1.17
CA VAL A 129 -11.90 4.40 0.04
C VAL A 129 -10.37 4.48 0.04
N ILE A 130 -9.75 4.18 -1.10
CA ILE A 130 -8.30 4.24 -1.27
C ILE A 130 -7.78 5.67 -1.05
N LEU A 131 -8.39 6.67 -1.69
CA LEU A 131 -7.96 8.07 -1.57
C LEU A 131 -8.13 8.59 -0.14
N GLU A 132 -9.26 8.33 0.51
CA GLU A 132 -9.48 8.74 1.91
C GLU A 132 -8.42 8.15 2.85
N ARG A 133 -8.10 6.85 2.69
CA ARG A 133 -7.07 6.20 3.50
C ARG A 133 -5.67 6.72 3.20
N TYR A 134 -5.35 6.91 1.91
CA TYR A 134 -4.10 7.52 1.49
C TYR A 134 -3.90 8.89 2.13
N PHE A 135 -4.87 9.78 2.01
CA PHE A 135 -4.78 11.13 2.57
C PHE A 135 -4.82 11.16 4.10
N SER A 136 -5.51 10.21 4.75
CA SER A 136 -5.44 9.99 6.19
C SER A 136 -4.03 9.62 6.63
N GLN A 137 -3.35 8.71 5.94
CA GLN A 137 -1.95 8.38 6.22
C GLN A 137 -1.01 9.55 5.90
N LEU A 138 -1.20 10.20 4.76
CA LEU A 138 -0.37 11.32 4.29
C LEU A 138 -0.39 12.48 5.29
N SER A 139 -1.54 12.76 5.90
CA SER A 139 -1.71 13.81 6.90
C SER A 139 -0.78 13.68 8.11
N LYS A 140 -0.30 12.45 8.40
CA LYS A 140 0.60 12.15 9.52
C LYS A 140 2.05 12.51 9.22
N VAL A 141 2.42 12.59 7.94
CA VAL A 141 3.81 12.80 7.49
C VAL A 141 4.03 14.11 6.75
N ILE A 142 2.96 14.72 6.23
CA ILE A 142 3.06 15.90 5.36
C ILE A 142 3.49 17.18 6.12
N GLY A 143 4.56 17.77 5.63
CA GLY A 143 5.14 19.02 6.10
C GLY A 143 4.34 20.26 5.66
N PRO A 144 4.64 21.44 6.24
CA PRO A 144 3.90 22.67 5.96
C PRO A 144 4.15 23.24 4.55
N GLN A 145 5.25 22.85 3.89
CA GLN A 145 5.63 23.32 2.55
C GLN A 145 5.47 22.23 1.49
N ASP A 146 4.98 21.05 1.86
CA ASP A 146 4.83 19.95 0.93
C ASP A 146 3.59 20.18 0.05
N CYS A 147 3.75 19.94 -1.25
CA CYS A 147 2.64 19.93 -2.19
C CYS A 147 2.29 18.49 -2.56
N VAL A 148 1.00 18.22 -2.65
CA VAL A 148 0.49 17.02 -3.30
C VAL A 148 0.42 17.32 -4.78
N VAL A 149 1.01 16.45 -5.60
CA VAL A 149 0.98 16.57 -7.05
C VAL A 149 0.29 15.33 -7.60
N ALA A 150 -0.57 15.53 -8.59
CA ALA A 150 -1.17 14.44 -9.36
C ALA A 150 -0.71 14.52 -10.82
N LEU A 151 -0.29 13.39 -11.36
CA LEU A 151 0.11 13.20 -12.75
C LEU A 151 -0.77 12.13 -13.37
N ARG A 152 -1.29 12.40 -14.57
CA ARG A 152 -1.96 11.41 -15.38
C ARG A 152 -0.96 10.83 -16.36
N VAL A 153 -0.87 9.51 -16.39
CA VAL A 153 -0.03 8.75 -17.31
C VAL A 153 -0.93 7.92 -18.19
N SER A 154 -0.81 8.04 -19.51
CA SER A 154 -1.54 7.22 -20.47
C SER A 154 -0.62 6.75 -21.58
N THR A 155 -1.03 5.73 -22.33
CA THR A 155 -0.32 5.22 -23.50
C THR A 155 -0.86 5.89 -24.78
N GLU A 156 -0.02 6.10 -25.80
CA GLU A 156 -0.49 6.61 -27.09
C GLU A 156 -1.23 5.55 -27.92
N ASP A 157 -0.98 4.27 -27.64
CA ASP A 157 -1.70 3.15 -28.25
C ASP A 157 -2.93 2.80 -27.40
N PRO A 158 -4.16 3.10 -27.87
CA PRO A 158 -5.39 2.79 -27.13
C PRO A 158 -5.66 1.28 -27.00
N SER A 159 -4.91 0.42 -27.69
CA SER A 159 -5.02 -1.04 -27.56
C SER A 159 -4.07 -1.65 -26.52
N GLY A 160 -2.99 -0.95 -26.19
CA GLY A 160 -2.07 -1.30 -25.10
C GLY A 160 -2.46 -0.52 -23.85
N GLY A 161 -3.31 -1.13 -23.01
CA GLY A 161 -3.77 -0.52 -21.77
C GLY A 161 -2.61 -0.17 -20.82
N CYS A 162 -2.90 0.57 -19.76
CA CYS A 162 -1.90 0.97 -18.78
C CYS A 162 -1.33 -0.19 -17.92
N GLU A 163 -1.69 -1.44 -18.19
CA GLU A 163 -1.23 -2.64 -17.48
C GLU A 163 0.29 -2.79 -17.51
N GLU A 164 0.94 -2.48 -18.63
CA GLU A 164 2.41 -2.54 -18.75
C GLU A 164 3.12 -1.38 -18.04
N VAL A 165 2.44 -0.24 -17.90
CA VAL A 165 2.99 0.98 -17.29
C VAL A 165 2.87 0.94 -15.77
N TYR A 166 1.88 0.22 -15.24
CA TYR A 166 1.62 0.16 -13.80
C TYR A 166 2.79 -0.45 -12.99
N PRO A 167 3.38 -1.60 -13.36
CA PRO A 167 4.56 -2.14 -12.68
C PRO A 167 5.75 -1.18 -12.70
N PHE A 168 5.93 -0.45 -13.81
CA PHE A 168 6.96 0.58 -13.90
C PHE A 168 6.74 1.70 -12.89
N LEU A 169 5.55 2.32 -12.88
CA LEU A 169 5.26 3.44 -11.99
C LEU A 169 5.41 3.03 -10.53
N THR A 170 4.80 1.91 -10.15
CA THR A 170 4.89 1.38 -8.79
C THR A 170 6.33 1.01 -8.38
N GLY A 171 7.19 0.66 -9.33
CA GLY A 171 8.62 0.38 -9.09
C GLY A 171 9.50 1.62 -8.85
N ILE A 172 9.08 2.80 -9.30
CA ILE A 172 9.85 4.06 -9.16
C ILE A 172 9.20 5.09 -8.23
N CYS A 173 7.98 4.81 -7.81
CA CYS A 173 7.23 5.56 -6.81
C CYS A 173 7.88 5.41 -5.44
N TYR A 174 7.87 6.49 -4.66
CA TYR A 174 8.24 6.43 -3.26
C TYR A 174 7.16 5.72 -2.44
N PRO A 175 7.49 5.26 -1.21
CA PRO A 175 6.51 4.70 -0.27
C PRO A 175 5.28 5.57 0.01
N THR A 176 5.39 6.88 -0.20
CA THR A 176 4.33 7.87 0.01
C THR A 176 3.54 8.20 -1.26
N ASP A 177 3.91 7.61 -2.39
CA ASP A 177 3.24 7.84 -3.66
C ASP A 177 2.13 6.78 -3.84
N LEU A 178 1.06 7.17 -4.52
CA LEU A 178 -0.09 6.32 -4.82
C LEU A 178 -0.28 6.26 -6.34
N VAL A 179 -0.54 5.08 -6.87
CA VAL A 179 -0.88 4.89 -8.29
C VAL A 179 -2.23 4.20 -8.39
N LEU A 180 -3.18 4.83 -9.08
CA LEU A 180 -4.52 4.29 -9.32
C LEU A 180 -4.82 4.23 -10.82
N ALA A 181 -5.48 3.18 -11.28
CA ALA A 181 -5.99 3.13 -12.65
C ALA A 181 -7.33 3.88 -12.74
N SER A 182 -7.62 4.46 -13.91
CA SER A 182 -8.98 4.91 -14.24
C SER A 182 -9.91 3.71 -14.44
N ASP A 183 -11.21 3.91 -14.27
CA ASP A 183 -12.23 2.85 -14.37
C ASP A 183 -12.22 2.14 -15.74
N ASP A 184 -11.81 2.84 -16.80
CA ASP A 184 -11.69 2.31 -18.17
C ASP A 184 -10.31 1.72 -18.49
N GLY A 185 -9.36 1.75 -17.54
CA GLY A 185 -7.98 1.26 -17.72
C GLY A 185 -7.12 2.07 -18.70
N SER A 186 -7.63 3.19 -19.22
CA SER A 186 -6.95 3.99 -20.25
C SER A 186 -5.84 4.90 -19.70
N SER A 187 -5.83 5.12 -18.39
CA SER A 187 -4.85 5.98 -17.73
C SER A 187 -4.55 5.54 -16.31
N LEU A 188 -3.39 5.97 -15.81
CA LEU A 188 -2.98 5.87 -14.42
C LEU A 188 -2.87 7.26 -13.82
N LEU A 189 -3.35 7.40 -12.60
CA LEU A 189 -3.19 8.57 -11.76
C LEU A 189 -2.09 8.29 -10.74
N ALA A 190 -0.93 8.91 -10.92
CA ALA A 190 0.15 8.90 -9.95
C ALA A 190 0.03 10.14 -9.06
N ILE A 191 -0.04 9.95 -7.74
CA ILE A 191 -0.15 10.99 -6.72
C ILE A 191 1.05 10.89 -5.82
N GLY A 192 1.72 12.00 -5.53
CA GLY A 192 2.93 12.00 -4.70
C GLY A 192 3.15 13.31 -3.96
N LEU A 193 4.04 13.26 -2.97
CA LEU A 193 4.50 14.45 -2.25
C LEU A 193 5.76 15.00 -2.90
N THR A 194 5.70 16.24 -3.37
CA THR A 194 6.88 16.93 -3.88
C THR A 194 6.71 18.44 -3.79
N SER A 195 7.78 19.13 -3.41
CA SER A 195 7.87 20.60 -3.52
C SER A 195 8.26 21.06 -4.94
N GLU A 196 8.66 20.14 -5.82
CA GLU A 196 9.14 20.42 -7.18
C GLU A 196 8.47 19.49 -8.22
N PRO A 197 7.22 19.77 -8.63
CA PRO A 197 6.47 18.91 -9.57
C PRO A 197 7.23 18.59 -10.86
N ASN A 198 7.95 19.58 -11.40
CA ASN A 198 8.75 19.45 -12.62
C ASN A 198 9.92 18.47 -12.47
N CYS A 199 10.52 18.37 -11.28
CA CYS A 199 11.59 17.42 -11.01
C CYS A 199 11.06 15.99 -10.99
N TRP A 200 9.87 15.78 -10.42
CA TRP A 200 9.21 14.47 -10.41
C TRP A 200 8.84 14.01 -11.83
N MET A 201 8.22 14.88 -12.63
CA MET A 201 7.92 14.59 -14.04
C MET A 201 9.17 14.30 -14.87
N ARG A 202 10.26 15.06 -14.66
CA ARG A 202 11.53 14.83 -15.36
C ARG A 202 12.10 13.46 -15.02
N ARG A 203 12.08 13.06 -13.75
CA ARG A 203 12.52 11.73 -13.28
C ARG A 203 11.70 10.62 -13.93
N LEU A 204 10.38 10.75 -13.95
CA LEU A 204 9.49 9.79 -14.58
C LEU A 204 9.85 9.58 -16.05
N ARG A 205 9.95 10.67 -16.82
CA ARG A 205 10.31 10.63 -18.24
C ARG A 205 11.70 10.05 -18.48
N SER A 206 12.69 10.49 -17.72
CA SER A 206 14.07 10.01 -17.90
C SER A 206 14.23 8.54 -17.56
N THR A 207 13.51 8.05 -16.54
CA THR A 207 13.57 6.65 -16.13
C THR A 207 12.87 5.76 -17.13
N TRP A 208 11.69 6.17 -17.63
CA TRP A 208 10.99 5.45 -18.69
C TRP A 208 11.85 5.36 -19.96
N ALA A 209 12.39 6.48 -20.46
CA ALA A 209 13.20 6.50 -21.67
C ALA A 209 14.50 5.69 -21.58
N GLY A 210 14.98 5.40 -20.36
CA GLY A 210 16.16 4.57 -20.12
C GLY A 210 15.84 3.08 -19.94
N MET A 211 14.57 2.68 -19.89
CA MET A 211 14.19 1.28 -19.77
C MET A 211 14.40 0.56 -21.10
N VAL A 212 15.03 -0.61 -21.01
CA VAL A 212 15.15 -1.55 -22.13
C VAL A 212 14.07 -2.62 -21.91
N PRO A 213 13.20 -2.89 -22.88
CA PRO A 213 12.24 -3.97 -22.78
C PRO A 213 12.95 -5.31 -22.49
N ASP A 214 12.36 -6.13 -21.62
CA ASP A 214 12.90 -7.45 -21.31
C ASP A 214 12.97 -8.34 -22.56
N ASN A 215 12.04 -8.15 -23.50
CA ASN A 215 12.04 -8.77 -24.81
C ASN A 215 12.59 -7.80 -25.88
N PRO A 216 13.74 -8.11 -26.51
CA PRO A 216 14.34 -7.22 -27.53
C PRO A 216 13.49 -7.05 -28.80
N ASN A 217 12.43 -7.86 -28.98
CA ASN A 217 11.49 -7.72 -30.09
C ASN A 217 10.27 -6.84 -29.75
N GLU A 218 10.07 -6.50 -28.48
CA GLU A 218 9.00 -5.59 -28.05
C GLU A 218 9.45 -4.15 -28.20
N ARG A 219 8.55 -3.32 -28.75
CA ARG A 219 8.74 -1.87 -28.76
C ARG A 219 8.23 -1.33 -27.44
N GLN A 220 9.04 -0.54 -26.76
CA GLN A 220 8.58 0.25 -25.63
C GLN A 220 7.44 1.17 -26.09
N CYS A 221 6.32 1.17 -25.37
CA CYS A 221 5.21 2.05 -25.69
C CYS A 221 5.57 3.52 -25.37
N GLU A 222 5.03 4.43 -26.17
CA GLU A 222 5.12 5.87 -25.87
C GLU A 222 4.10 6.22 -24.80
N ILE A 223 4.58 6.83 -23.71
CA ILE A 223 3.75 7.31 -22.62
C ILE A 223 3.55 8.82 -22.73
N ARG A 224 2.32 9.25 -22.48
CA ARG A 224 1.96 10.65 -22.26
C ARG A 224 1.86 10.90 -20.76
N ILE A 225 2.54 11.95 -20.29
CA ILE A 225 2.48 12.38 -18.90
C ILE A 225 1.92 13.80 -18.87
N GLU A 226 0.76 13.95 -18.26
CA GLU A 226 0.04 15.20 -18.05
C GLU A 226 0.06 15.60 -16.58
N HIS A 227 0.35 16.87 -16.30
CA HIS A 227 0.20 17.42 -14.96
C HIS A 227 -1.27 17.75 -14.71
N VAL A 228 -1.88 17.04 -13.76
CA VAL A 228 -3.30 17.20 -13.43
C VAL A 228 -3.50 18.38 -12.47
N GLY A 229 -2.61 18.53 -11.50
CA GLY A 229 -2.69 19.61 -10.52
C GLY A 229 -1.68 19.48 -9.40
N SER A 230 -1.54 20.56 -8.65
CA SER A 230 -0.70 20.67 -7.46
C SER A 230 -1.47 21.40 -6.38
N TRP A 231 -1.44 20.89 -5.15
CA TRP A 231 -2.20 21.45 -4.03
C TRP A 231 -1.35 21.52 -2.77
N PHE A 232 -1.47 22.63 -2.04
CA PHE A 232 -0.96 22.72 -0.68
C PHE A 232 -1.96 22.04 0.25
N TYR A 233 -1.79 20.74 0.48
CA TYR A 233 -2.79 19.87 1.12
C TYR A 233 -3.39 20.42 2.42
N ARG A 234 -2.60 21.08 3.28
CA ARG A 234 -3.13 21.66 4.54
C ARG A 234 -4.19 22.76 4.32
N GLN A 235 -4.17 23.43 3.18
CA GLN A 235 -5.12 24.49 2.82
C GLN A 235 -6.27 23.96 1.95
N GLU A 236 -6.04 22.86 1.23
CA GLU A 236 -6.92 22.43 0.13
C GLU A 236 -7.40 20.97 0.24
N ARG A 237 -7.28 20.32 1.40
CA ARG A 237 -7.57 18.89 1.62
C ARG A 237 -8.88 18.42 0.96
N ASP A 238 -10.02 18.97 1.37
CA ASP A 238 -11.31 18.43 0.92
C ASP A 238 -11.55 18.70 -0.57
N SER A 239 -10.97 19.80 -1.09
CA SER A 239 -10.99 20.15 -2.51
C SER A 239 -10.17 19.17 -3.35
N VAL A 240 -8.95 18.81 -2.91
CA VAL A 240 -8.09 17.87 -3.66
C VAL A 240 -8.67 16.46 -3.67
N VAL A 241 -9.19 15.98 -2.55
CA VAL A 241 -9.84 14.65 -2.47
C VAL A 241 -11.02 14.58 -3.44
N SER A 242 -11.94 15.55 -3.35
CA SER A 242 -13.13 15.61 -4.21
C SER A 242 -12.77 15.71 -5.69
N PHE A 243 -11.74 16.48 -6.02
CA PHE A 243 -11.26 16.63 -7.39
C PHE A 243 -10.70 15.32 -7.96
N LEU A 244 -9.84 14.62 -7.20
CA LEU A 244 -9.22 13.36 -7.65
C LEU A 244 -10.24 12.24 -7.79
N ILE A 245 -11.25 12.18 -6.91
CA ILE A 245 -12.39 11.28 -7.04
C ILE A 245 -13.14 11.54 -8.36
N GLY A 246 -13.49 12.79 -8.63
CA GLY A 246 -14.17 13.16 -9.87
C GLY A 246 -13.35 12.83 -11.12
N LEU A 247 -12.02 12.86 -11.01
CA LEU A 247 -11.12 12.52 -12.10
C LEU A 247 -11.12 11.02 -12.42
N LEU A 248 -11.13 10.16 -11.40
CA LEU A 248 -11.12 8.70 -11.55
C LEU A 248 -12.43 8.19 -12.18
N HIS A 249 -13.57 8.78 -11.81
CA HIS A 249 -14.87 8.48 -12.42
C HIS A 249 -15.12 9.19 -13.77
N GLY A 250 -14.11 9.83 -14.37
CA GLY A 250 -14.24 10.54 -15.66
C GLY A 250 -15.19 11.76 -15.65
N SER A 251 -15.56 12.26 -14.47
CA SER A 251 -16.56 13.32 -14.27
C SER A 251 -15.95 14.72 -14.12
N ALA A 252 -14.63 14.83 -13.96
CA ALA A 252 -13.92 16.10 -13.81
C ALA A 252 -13.23 16.54 -15.11
N SER A 253 -13.68 17.67 -15.67
CA SER A 253 -12.95 18.43 -16.70
C SER A 253 -12.16 19.57 -16.04
N TYR A 254 -10.83 19.59 -16.20
CA TYR A 254 -9.96 20.60 -15.61
C TYR A 254 -10.11 21.96 -16.33
N ALA A 255 -10.46 23.01 -15.58
CA ALA A 255 -10.24 24.41 -15.97
C ALA A 255 -9.09 24.93 -15.10
N GLY A 256 -7.88 24.91 -15.66
CA GLY A 256 -6.66 25.15 -14.89
C GLY A 256 -6.60 26.51 -14.20
N LYS A 257 -6.27 26.48 -12.91
CA LYS A 257 -5.60 27.61 -12.28
C LYS A 257 -4.10 27.32 -12.31
N ASN A 258 -3.43 27.84 -13.33
CA ASN A 258 -2.01 28.12 -13.25
C ASN A 258 -1.81 29.15 -12.12
N SER A 259 -1.47 28.70 -10.93
CA SER A 259 -0.78 29.56 -9.96
C SER A 259 0.70 29.64 -10.36
N ASP A 260 0.95 30.37 -11.44
CA ASP A 260 2.23 31.09 -11.58
C ASP A 260 2.29 32.09 -10.42
N HIS A 261 2.87 31.67 -9.31
CA HIS A 261 3.35 32.58 -8.29
C HIS A 261 4.86 32.70 -8.45
N ARG A 262 5.21 33.79 -9.15
CA ARG A 262 6.55 34.40 -9.24
C ARG A 262 7.21 34.54 -7.87
#